data_AF-A0A349VVW0-F1
#
_entry.id   AF-A0A349VVW0-F1
#
_cell.length_a   1.000
_cell.length_b   1.000
_cell.length_c   1.000
_cell.angle_alpha   90.00
_cell.angle_beta   90.00
_cell.angle_gamma   90.00
#
_symmetry.space_group_name_H-M   'P 1'
#
loop_
_entity.id
_entity.type
_entity.pdbx_description
1 polymer ?
#
loop_
_entity_poly.entity_id
_entity_poly.type
_entity_poly.pdbx_seq_one_letter_code
_entity_poly.pdbx_strand_id
1 'polypeptide(L)'
;LMLLFSALLYWRGEQVALGVRHFATRLASTRGDAAMLLAAQAVRAVALGVVVTALVQSVLGGVGLAIAGVPYATLFTVLMLLTCLMQLGPLLVLVPAIVWLYWSGDTTWGTFLLVWSCVVGTMDNVIRPILIRMGADLPLILILSGVIGGLIAFGMIGLFIGPVLLAVSWRLFSAWVHEVPLPPTDPDVLLAALNETDEVKK
;
A
#
# COMPACT_ATOMS: atom_id res chain seq x y z
N LEU A 1 6.34 13.90 15.90
CA LEU A 1 6.58 14.63 14.62
C LEU A 1 5.54 14.30 13.55
N MET A 2 5.39 13.04 13.12
CA MET A 2 4.45 12.64 12.05
C MET A 2 2.96 12.95 12.34
N LEU A 3 2.49 12.71 13.57
CA LEU A 3 1.12 13.05 13.99
C LEU A 3 0.87 14.57 13.96
N LEU A 4 1.89 15.35 14.30
CA LEU A 4 1.83 16.81 14.30
C LEU A 4 1.78 17.35 12.87
N PHE A 5 2.58 16.78 11.96
CA PHE A 5 2.51 17.05 10.53
C PHE A 5 1.16 16.64 9.93
N SER A 6 0.62 15.47 10.28
CA SER A 6 -0.70 15.04 9.82
C SER A 6 -1.80 15.97 10.32
N ALA A 7 -1.78 16.38 11.59
CA ALA A 7 -2.76 17.32 12.14
C ALA A 7 -2.68 18.70 11.46
N LEU A 8 -1.48 19.21 11.22
CA LEU A 8 -1.25 20.48 10.51
C LEU A 8 -1.73 20.41 9.05
N LEU A 9 -1.40 19.32 8.35
CA LEU A 9 -1.84 19.06 6.98
C LEU A 9 -3.35 18.85 6.90
N TYR A 10 -3.97 18.21 7.89
CA TYR A 10 -5.42 18.04 7.94
C TYR A 10 -6.12 19.38 8.14
N TRP A 11 -5.56 20.26 8.98
CA TRP A 11 -6.11 21.59 9.24
C TRP A 11 -6.09 22.50 7.99
N ARG A 12 -5.05 22.42 7.15
CA ARG A 12 -4.89 23.28 5.95
C ARG A 12 -4.79 22.50 4.64
N GLY A 13 -5.40 21.31 4.59
CA GLY A 13 -5.20 20.34 3.51
C GLY A 13 -5.53 20.89 2.12
N GLU A 14 -6.65 21.58 1.96
CA GLU A 14 -7.04 22.19 0.68
C GLU A 14 -6.06 23.28 0.24
N GLN A 15 -5.57 24.12 1.15
CA GLN A 15 -4.62 25.18 0.83
C GLN A 15 -3.25 24.60 0.41
N VAL A 16 -2.79 23.57 1.12
CA VAL A 16 -1.52 22.89 0.79
C VAL A 16 -1.65 22.14 -0.54
N ALA A 17 -2.76 21.43 -0.76
CA ALA A 17 -3.01 20.73 -2.02
C ALA A 17 -3.05 21.72 -3.20
N LEU A 18 -3.78 22.83 -3.10
CA LEU A 18 -3.83 23.83 -4.17
C LEU A 18 -2.46 24.48 -4.43
N GLY A 19 -1.67 24.72 -3.40
CA GLY A 19 -0.31 25.24 -3.53
C GLY A 19 0.64 24.27 -4.24
N VAL A 20 0.56 22.98 -3.91
CA VAL A 20 1.36 21.93 -4.56
C VAL A 20 0.90 21.73 -6.02
N ARG A 21 -0.41 21.78 -6.31
CA ARG A 21 -0.93 21.72 -7.70
C ARG A 21 -0.42 22.87 -8.55
N HIS A 22 -0.43 24.10 -8.00
CA HIS A 22 0.10 25.27 -8.68
C HIS A 22 1.61 25.16 -8.95
N PHE A 23 2.37 24.64 -7.99
CA PHE A 23 3.80 24.42 -8.19
C PHE A 23 4.07 23.35 -9.26
N ALA A 24 3.34 22.23 -9.21
CA ALA A 24 3.47 21.13 -10.18
C ALA A 24 3.07 21.55 -11.60
N THR A 25 1.97 22.30 -11.74
CA THR A 25 1.57 22.89 -13.04
C THR A 25 2.56 23.92 -13.54
N ARG A 26 3.26 24.66 -12.67
CA ARG A 26 4.34 25.55 -13.12
C ARG A 26 5.56 24.81 -13.65
N LEU A 27 5.84 23.62 -13.10
CA LEU A 27 7.01 22.82 -13.47
C LEU A 27 6.78 21.99 -14.73
N ALA A 28 5.56 21.47 -14.93
CA ALA A 28 5.25 20.53 -16.00
C ALA A 28 3.92 20.80 -16.75
N SER A 29 3.30 21.97 -16.55
CA SER A 29 2.00 22.35 -17.15
C SER A 29 0.89 21.32 -16.84
N THR A 30 0.08 20.90 -17.81
CA THR A 30 -1.00 19.91 -17.67
C THR A 30 -0.52 18.56 -17.12
N ARG A 31 0.75 18.21 -17.31
CA ARG A 31 1.35 16.95 -16.83
C ARG A 31 1.54 16.93 -15.31
N GLY A 32 1.80 18.09 -14.70
CA GLY A 32 2.00 18.21 -13.26
C GLY A 32 0.73 17.94 -12.46
N ASP A 33 -0.43 18.30 -13.02
CA ASP A 33 -1.71 18.10 -12.37
C ASP A 33 -2.14 16.61 -12.39
N ALA A 34 -1.96 15.94 -13.53
CA ALA A 34 -2.21 14.50 -13.67
C ALA A 34 -1.33 13.66 -12.76
N ALA A 35 -0.02 13.95 -12.69
CA ALA A 35 0.91 13.26 -11.79
C ALA A 35 0.49 13.38 -10.32
N MET A 36 0.02 14.57 -9.93
CA MET A 36 -0.41 14.84 -8.56
C MET A 36 -1.71 14.12 -8.19
N LEU A 37 -2.67 14.04 -9.13
CA LEU A 37 -3.89 13.25 -8.95
C LEU A 37 -3.59 11.75 -8.80
N LEU A 38 -2.69 11.22 -9.62
CA LEU A 38 -2.26 9.82 -9.53
C LEU A 38 -1.54 9.52 -8.21
N ALA A 39 -0.66 10.42 -7.76
CA ALA A 39 0.00 10.29 -6.45
C ALA A 39 -1.02 10.30 -5.29
N ALA A 40 -2.01 11.21 -5.35
CA ALA A 40 -3.07 11.27 -4.35
C ALA A 40 -3.91 9.98 -4.32
N GLN A 41 -4.24 9.42 -5.49
CA GLN A 41 -4.94 8.13 -5.59
C GLN A 41 -4.12 6.99 -4.98
N ALA A 42 -2.82 6.91 -5.26
CA ALA A 42 -1.94 5.90 -4.69
C ALA A 42 -1.86 6.00 -3.16
N VAL A 43 -1.68 7.22 -2.61
CA VAL A 43 -1.67 7.44 -1.16
C VAL A 43 -3.00 7.04 -0.52
N ARG A 44 -4.12 7.41 -1.16
CA ARG A 44 -5.46 7.05 -0.68
C ARG A 44 -5.69 5.53 -0.71
N ALA A 45 -5.21 4.84 -1.74
CA ALA A 45 -5.28 3.38 -1.84
C ALA A 45 -4.50 2.70 -0.72
N VAL A 46 -3.32 3.20 -0.39
CA VAL A 46 -2.52 2.71 0.75
C VAL A 46 -3.26 2.96 2.07
N ALA A 47 -3.77 4.16 2.30
CA ALA A 47 -4.50 4.50 3.52
C ALA A 47 -5.75 3.61 3.71
N LEU A 48 -6.54 3.41 2.65
CA LEU A 48 -7.69 2.51 2.68
C LEU A 48 -7.26 1.05 2.91
N GLY A 49 -6.15 0.63 2.30
CA GLY A 49 -5.54 -0.67 2.54
C GLY A 49 -5.26 -0.91 4.03
N VAL A 50 -4.63 0.04 4.72
CA VAL A 50 -4.34 -0.06 6.16
C VAL A 50 -5.63 -0.17 6.99
N VAL A 51 -6.61 0.69 6.74
CA VAL A 51 -7.85 0.70 7.54
C VAL A 51 -8.66 -0.58 7.34
N VAL A 52 -8.81 -1.03 6.10
CA VAL A 52 -9.57 -2.26 5.79
C VAL A 52 -8.85 -3.49 6.33
N THR A 53 -7.52 -3.58 6.17
CA THR A 53 -6.74 -4.70 6.75
C THR A 53 -6.88 -4.76 8.27
N ALA A 54 -6.79 -3.62 8.96
CA ALA A 54 -6.94 -3.55 10.41
C ALA A 54 -8.34 -3.98 10.88
N LEU A 55 -9.40 -3.59 10.17
CA LEU A 55 -10.76 -4.03 10.46
C LEU A 55 -10.93 -5.54 10.27
N VAL A 56 -10.48 -6.09 9.14
CA VAL A 56 -10.59 -7.53 8.87
C VAL A 56 -9.81 -8.35 9.90
N GLN A 57 -8.57 -7.95 10.21
CA GLN A 57 -7.73 -8.67 11.17
C GLN A 57 -8.30 -8.60 12.59
N SER A 58 -8.77 -7.43 13.03
CA SER A 58 -9.36 -7.29 14.36
C SER A 58 -10.66 -8.09 14.50
N VAL A 59 -11.53 -8.07 13.50
CA VAL A 59 -12.75 -8.90 13.50
C VAL A 59 -12.40 -10.39 13.55
N LEU A 60 -11.52 -10.87 12.68
CA LEU A 60 -11.15 -12.29 12.65
C LEU A 60 -10.40 -12.74 13.91
N GLY A 61 -9.48 -11.91 14.41
CA GLY A 61 -8.77 -12.18 15.66
C GLY A 61 -9.71 -12.14 16.87
N GLY A 62 -10.66 -11.20 16.89
CA GLY A 62 -11.69 -11.10 17.93
C GLY A 62 -12.64 -12.29 17.94
N VAL A 63 -13.08 -12.75 16.77
CA VAL A 63 -13.86 -13.99 16.63
C VAL A 63 -13.05 -15.19 17.11
N GLY A 64 -11.77 -15.29 16.75
CA GLY A 64 -10.88 -16.34 17.24
C GLY A 64 -10.76 -16.35 18.77
N LEU A 65 -10.58 -15.18 19.39
CA LEU A 65 -10.53 -15.01 20.84
C LEU A 65 -11.86 -15.39 21.53
N ALA A 66 -12.99 -15.02 20.93
CA ALA A 66 -14.31 -15.34 21.45
C ALA A 66 -14.59 -16.86 21.39
N ILE A 67 -14.22 -17.51 20.29
CA ILE A 67 -14.35 -18.98 20.13
C ILE A 67 -13.44 -19.72 21.11
N ALA A 68 -12.21 -19.23 21.32
CA ALA A 68 -11.27 -19.81 22.27
C ALA A 68 -11.65 -19.59 23.75
N GLY A 69 -12.76 -18.88 24.03
CA GLY A 69 -13.25 -18.67 25.39
C GLY A 69 -12.41 -17.69 26.21
N VAL A 70 -11.61 -16.83 25.58
CA VAL A 70 -10.76 -15.87 26.30
C VAL A 70 -11.66 -14.84 27.01
N PRO A 71 -11.47 -14.61 28.33
CA PRO A 71 -12.22 -13.59 29.04
C PRO A 71 -11.92 -12.21 28.46
N TYR A 72 -12.94 -11.35 28.39
CA TYR A 72 -12.81 -10.00 27.82
C TYR A 72 -12.37 -9.97 26.34
N ALA A 73 -12.73 -10.97 25.54
CA ALA A 73 -12.42 -11.03 24.10
C ALA A 73 -12.74 -9.73 23.34
N THR A 74 -13.82 -9.03 23.72
CA THR A 74 -14.20 -7.73 23.14
C THR A 74 -13.17 -6.63 23.41
N LEU A 75 -12.61 -6.55 24.62
CA LEU A 75 -11.55 -5.59 24.96
C LEU A 75 -10.27 -5.88 24.16
N PHE A 76 -9.87 -7.15 24.07
CA PHE A 76 -8.73 -7.54 23.25
C PHE A 76 -8.94 -7.26 21.76
N THR A 77 -10.17 -7.40 21.28
CA THR A 77 -10.53 -7.06 19.88
C THR A 77 -10.33 -5.56 19.60
N VAL A 78 -10.77 -4.69 20.52
CA VAL A 78 -10.56 -3.24 20.39
C VAL A 78 -9.08 -2.89 20.48
N LEU A 79 -8.35 -3.51 21.41
CA LEU A 79 -6.90 -3.35 21.53
C LEU A 79 -6.17 -3.79 20.26
N MET A 80 -6.60 -4.90 19.67
CA MET A 80 -6.07 -5.43 18.41
C MET A 80 -6.34 -4.47 17.26
N LEU A 81 -7.53 -3.87 17.18
CA LEU A 81 -7.85 -2.85 16.19
C LEU A 81 -6.90 -1.64 16.31
N LEU A 82 -6.68 -1.13 17.52
CA LEU A 82 -5.72 -0.03 17.75
C LEU A 82 -4.29 -0.42 17.35
N THR A 83 -3.87 -1.64 17.69
CA THR A 83 -2.53 -2.16 17.41
C THR A 83 -2.31 -2.37 15.91
N CYS A 84 -3.33 -2.85 15.19
CA CYS A 84 -3.31 -2.99 13.73
C CYS A 84 -3.30 -1.62 13.03
N LEU A 85 -4.03 -0.63 13.54
CA LEU A 85 -3.98 0.75 13.03
C LEU A 85 -2.59 1.38 13.24
N MET A 86 -1.89 1.03 14.32
CA MET A 86 -0.50 1.41 14.57
C MET A 86 0.52 0.58 13.78
N GLN A 87 0.08 -0.33 12.90
CA GLN A 87 0.93 -1.23 12.12
C GLN A 87 1.81 -2.19 12.95
N LEU A 88 1.50 -2.38 14.23
CA LEU A 88 2.22 -3.35 15.07
C LEU A 88 1.73 -4.79 14.81
N GLY A 89 0.56 -4.93 14.20
CA GLY A 89 -0.03 -6.21 13.80
C GLY A 89 -0.83 -6.92 14.91
N PRO A 90 -1.60 -7.96 14.57
CA PRO A 90 -2.50 -8.63 15.51
C PRO A 90 -1.77 -9.56 16.50
N LEU A 91 -0.56 -10.01 16.15
CA LEU A 91 0.21 -10.97 16.96
C LEU A 91 0.58 -10.42 18.35
N LEU A 92 0.78 -9.11 18.48
CA LEU A 92 1.12 -8.50 19.77
C LEU A 92 0.01 -8.69 20.82
N VAL A 93 -1.24 -8.82 20.38
CA VAL A 93 -2.39 -9.09 21.24
C VAL A 93 -2.69 -10.60 21.35
N LEU A 94 -2.55 -11.34 20.24
CA LEU A 94 -2.86 -12.77 20.20
C LEU A 94 -1.83 -13.63 20.96
N VAL A 95 -0.54 -13.29 20.91
CA VAL A 95 0.52 -14.07 21.57
C VAL A 95 0.31 -14.14 23.10
N PRO A 96 0.10 -13.02 23.82
CA PRO A 96 -0.23 -13.08 25.25
C PRO A 96 -1.50 -13.89 25.55
N ALA A 97 -2.53 -13.79 24.69
CA ALA A 97 -3.78 -14.54 24.86
C ALA A 97 -3.58 -16.06 24.70
N ILE A 98 -2.76 -16.48 23.73
CA ILE A 98 -2.38 -17.89 23.51
C ILE A 98 -1.62 -18.42 24.74
N VAL A 99 -0.64 -17.66 25.23
CA VAL A 99 0.16 -18.04 26.42
C VAL A 99 -0.74 -18.20 27.63
N TRP A 100 -1.69 -17.29 27.83
CA TRP A 100 -2.66 -17.38 28.92
C TRP A 100 -3.53 -18.65 28.80
N LEU A 101 -4.00 -19.00 27.61
CA LEU A 101 -4.81 -20.22 27.40
C LEU A 101 -4.04 -21.50 27.75
N TYR A 102 -2.77 -21.58 27.34
CA TYR A 102 -1.91 -22.70 27.69
C TYR A 102 -1.64 -22.78 29.20
N TRP A 103 -1.53 -21.65 29.89
CA TRP A 103 -1.39 -21.63 31.35
C TRP A 103 -2.69 -22.06 32.05
N SER A 104 -3.85 -21.63 31.54
CA SER A 104 -5.16 -22.01 32.08
C SER A 104 -5.51 -23.49 31.90
N GLY A 105 -4.71 -24.26 31.14
CA GLY A 105 -4.87 -25.70 30.94
C GLY A 105 -5.65 -26.08 29.67
N ASP A 106 -6.22 -25.10 28.96
CA ASP A 106 -7.01 -25.31 27.73
C ASP A 106 -6.12 -25.45 26.48
N THR A 107 -5.35 -26.54 26.46
CA THR A 107 -4.37 -26.86 25.39
C THR A 107 -5.00 -26.99 24.00
N THR A 108 -6.23 -27.50 23.90
CA THR A 108 -6.97 -27.65 22.63
C THR A 108 -7.28 -26.28 22.01
N TRP A 109 -7.87 -25.38 22.80
CA TRP A 109 -8.20 -24.04 22.34
C TRP A 109 -6.95 -23.17 22.14
N GLY A 110 -5.88 -23.41 22.90
CA GLY A 110 -4.60 -22.72 22.73
C GLY A 110 -3.97 -23.06 21.38
N THR A 111 -4.00 -24.34 21.01
CA THR A 111 -3.48 -24.80 19.72
C THR A 111 -4.34 -24.31 18.54
N PHE A 112 -5.67 -24.30 18.70
CA PHE A 112 -6.59 -23.70 17.73
C PHE A 112 -6.28 -22.21 17.52
N LEU A 113 -6.18 -21.44 18.60
CA LEU A 113 -5.94 -20.00 18.54
C LEU A 113 -4.54 -19.69 17.97
N LEU A 114 -3.54 -20.54 18.22
CA LEU A 114 -2.21 -20.42 17.63
C LEU A 114 -2.26 -20.57 16.10
N VAL A 115 -2.88 -21.64 15.59
CA VAL A 115 -3.02 -21.86 14.15
C VAL A 115 -3.83 -20.74 13.51
N TRP A 116 -4.94 -20.34 14.15
CA TRP A 116 -5.76 -19.20 13.71
C TRP A 116 -4.95 -17.90 13.64
N SER A 117 -4.10 -17.65 14.64
CA SER A 117 -3.26 -16.45 14.70
C SER A 117 -2.21 -16.40 13.60
N CYS A 118 -1.65 -17.55 13.19
CA CYS A 118 -0.77 -17.59 12.01
C CYS A 118 -1.51 -17.21 10.73
N VAL A 119 -2.76 -17.66 10.56
CA VAL A 119 -3.58 -17.28 9.39
C VAL A 119 -3.88 -15.78 9.43
N VAL A 120 -4.41 -15.28 10.54
CA VAL A 120 -4.76 -13.85 10.70
C VAL A 120 -3.52 -12.95 10.57
N GLY A 121 -2.38 -13.37 11.11
CA GLY A 121 -1.12 -12.64 11.06
C GLY A 121 -0.43 -12.66 9.69
N THR A 122 -0.83 -13.54 8.77
CA THR A 122 -0.31 -13.55 7.38
C THR A 122 -1.25 -12.85 6.39
N MET A 123 -2.50 -12.57 6.79
CA MET A 123 -3.48 -11.90 5.94
C MET A 123 -3.10 -10.47 5.56
N ASP A 124 -2.40 -9.73 6.41
CA ASP A 124 -1.92 -8.38 6.09
C ASP A 124 -0.97 -8.36 4.89
N ASN A 125 -0.14 -9.40 4.74
CA ASN A 125 0.80 -9.56 3.64
C ASN A 125 0.11 -9.80 2.28
N VAL A 126 -1.16 -10.21 2.28
CA VAL A 126 -1.93 -10.50 1.05
C VAL A 126 -2.97 -9.42 0.77
N ILE A 127 -3.73 -9.03 1.79
CA ILE A 127 -4.82 -8.07 1.67
C ILE A 127 -4.28 -6.68 1.31
N ARG A 128 -3.15 -6.28 1.90
CA ARG A 128 -2.58 -4.95 1.64
C ARG A 128 -2.13 -4.77 0.18
N PRO A 129 -1.33 -5.67 -0.42
CA PRO A 129 -0.99 -5.56 -1.85
C PRO A 129 -2.22 -5.58 -2.77
N ILE A 130 -3.23 -6.41 -2.46
CA ILE A 130 -4.45 -6.52 -3.27
C ILE A 130 -5.22 -5.20 -3.24
N LEU A 131 -5.44 -4.60 -2.07
CA LEU A 131 -6.15 -3.32 -1.98
C LEU A 131 -5.36 -2.16 -2.60
N ILE A 132 -4.03 -2.17 -2.50
CA ILE A 132 -3.20 -1.17 -3.16
C ILE A 132 -3.30 -1.31 -4.69
N ARG A 133 -3.31 -2.54 -5.21
CA ARG A 133 -3.49 -2.82 -6.64
C ARG A 133 -4.85 -2.36 -7.16
N MET A 134 -5.91 -2.38 -6.34
CA MET A 134 -7.23 -1.87 -6.76
C MET A 134 -7.26 -0.36 -6.98
N GLY A 135 -6.37 0.41 -6.34
CA GLY A 135 -6.27 1.86 -6.54
C GLY A 135 -5.22 2.29 -7.56
N ALA A 136 -4.28 1.41 -7.91
CA ALA A 136 -3.26 1.65 -8.91
C ALA A 136 -3.02 0.35 -9.70
N ASP A 137 -3.33 0.34 -10.99
CA ASP A 137 -2.99 -0.72 -11.96
C ASP A 137 -1.45 -0.90 -12.02
N LEU A 138 -0.90 -1.48 -10.97
CA LEU A 138 0.50 -1.75 -10.81
C LEU A 138 0.69 -3.28 -10.78
N PRO A 139 1.66 -3.81 -11.54
CA PRO A 139 2.05 -5.20 -11.43
C PRO A 139 2.43 -5.54 -9.99
N LEU A 140 1.93 -6.66 -9.45
CA LEU A 140 2.24 -7.12 -8.09
C LEU A 140 3.76 -7.22 -7.86
N ILE A 141 4.51 -7.60 -8.89
CA ILE A 141 5.97 -7.73 -8.85
C ILE A 141 6.67 -6.41 -8.49
N LEU A 142 6.12 -5.29 -8.94
CA LEU A 142 6.64 -3.94 -8.68
C LEU A 142 6.38 -3.53 -7.22
N ILE A 143 5.23 -3.90 -6.68
CA ILE A 143 4.90 -3.66 -5.26
C ILE A 143 5.84 -4.48 -4.37
N LEU A 144 6.03 -5.77 -4.65
CA LEU A 144 6.93 -6.65 -3.89
C LEU A 144 8.39 -6.18 -3.99
N SER A 145 8.83 -5.79 -5.18
CA SER A 145 10.14 -5.16 -5.38
C SER A 145 10.28 -3.88 -4.55
N GLY A 146 9.20 -3.10 -4.41
CA GLY A 146 9.19 -1.87 -3.61
C GLY A 146 9.28 -2.15 -2.13
N VAL A 147 8.55 -3.16 -1.64
CA VAL A 147 8.64 -3.60 -0.24
C VAL A 147 10.06 -4.05 0.10
N ILE A 148 10.64 -4.93 -0.72
CA ILE A 148 11.97 -5.50 -0.49
C ILE A 148 13.04 -4.41 -0.63
N GLY A 149 13.02 -3.64 -1.71
CA GLY A 149 13.98 -2.57 -1.96
C GLY A 149 13.87 -1.44 -0.92
N GLY A 150 12.66 -1.10 -0.52
CA GLY A 150 12.40 -0.13 0.54
C GLY A 150 12.95 -0.60 1.89
N LEU A 151 12.69 -1.85 2.26
CA LEU A 151 13.23 -2.44 3.50
C LEU A 151 14.76 -2.39 3.55
N ILE A 152 15.42 -2.69 2.43
CA ILE A 152 16.89 -2.63 2.34
C ILE A 152 17.40 -1.19 2.42
N ALA A 153 16.73 -0.23 1.77
CA ALA A 153 17.17 1.16 1.70
C ALA A 153 16.88 2.00 2.96
N PHE A 154 15.71 1.81 3.58
CA PHE A 154 15.20 2.67 4.65
C PHE A 154 14.77 1.88 5.90
N GLY A 155 15.07 0.59 5.99
CA GLY A 155 14.68 -0.27 7.11
C GLY A 155 13.15 -0.44 7.20
N MET A 156 12.61 -0.57 8.42
CA MET A 156 11.17 -0.80 8.63
C MET A 156 10.28 0.30 8.02
N ILE A 157 10.75 1.54 8.00
CA ILE A 157 10.01 2.68 7.40
C ILE A 157 9.90 2.49 5.88
N GLY A 158 10.92 1.89 5.28
CA GLY A 158 10.98 1.58 3.86
C GLY A 158 9.91 0.62 3.38
N LEU A 159 9.33 -0.19 4.27
CA LEU A 159 8.22 -1.08 3.94
C LEU A 159 6.97 -0.31 3.45
N PHE A 160 6.81 0.94 3.88
CA PHE A 160 5.76 1.85 3.43
C PHE A 160 6.20 2.74 2.28
N ILE A 161 7.41 3.30 2.37
CA ILE A 161 7.92 4.27 1.41
C ILE A 161 8.22 3.62 0.05
N GLY A 162 8.79 2.41 0.06
CA GLY A 162 9.26 1.72 -1.15
C GLY A 162 8.15 1.43 -2.17
N PRO A 163 7.03 0.78 -1.77
CA PRO A 163 5.90 0.54 -2.68
C PRO A 163 5.30 1.84 -3.23
N VAL A 164 5.16 2.87 -2.39
CA VAL A 164 4.60 4.17 -2.81
C VAL A 164 5.51 4.85 -3.82
N LEU A 165 6.82 4.89 -3.58
CA LEU A 165 7.80 5.47 -4.49
C LEU A 165 7.81 4.75 -5.84
N LEU A 166 7.83 3.41 -5.85
CA LEU A 166 7.78 2.64 -7.09
C LEU A 166 6.44 2.79 -7.80
N ALA A 167 5.32 2.88 -7.08
CA ALA A 167 4.02 3.15 -7.68
C ALA A 167 3.98 4.49 -8.42
N VAL A 168 4.46 5.55 -7.77
CA VAL A 168 4.53 6.89 -8.39
C VAL A 168 5.49 6.89 -9.57
N SER A 169 6.68 6.29 -9.41
CA SER A 169 7.70 6.21 -10.47
C SER A 169 7.20 5.42 -11.69
N TRP A 170 6.57 4.27 -11.47
CA TRP A 170 5.98 3.46 -12.53
C TRP A 170 4.84 4.20 -13.24
N ARG A 171 3.99 4.91 -12.51
CA ARG A 171 2.92 5.71 -13.13
C ARG A 171 3.48 6.85 -13.99
N LEU A 172 4.48 7.57 -13.50
CA LEU A 172 5.18 8.60 -14.28
C LEU A 172 5.84 8.02 -15.52
N PHE A 173 6.54 6.89 -15.37
CA PHE A 173 7.18 6.18 -16.47
C PHE A 173 6.16 5.70 -17.51
N SER A 174 5.09 5.05 -17.07
CA SER A 174 4.01 4.56 -17.94
C SER A 174 3.32 5.69 -18.69
N ALA A 175 3.09 6.83 -18.03
CA ALA A 175 2.52 8.02 -18.67
C ALA A 175 3.46 8.54 -19.76
N TRP A 176 4.76 8.65 -19.46
CA TRP A 176 5.77 9.09 -20.44
C TRP A 176 5.89 8.15 -21.65
N VAL A 177 5.86 6.84 -21.44
CA VAL A 177 5.96 5.85 -22.54
C VAL A 177 4.74 5.87 -23.46
N HIS A 178 3.53 6.05 -22.90
CA HIS A 178 2.30 6.06 -23.70
C HIS A 178 2.00 7.42 -24.35
N GLU A 179 2.82 8.46 -24.10
CA GLU A 179 2.74 9.73 -24.83
C GLU A 179 3.22 9.61 -26.29
N VAL A 180 4.01 8.59 -26.63
CA VAL A 180 4.52 8.37 -27.99
C VAL A 180 3.63 7.33 -28.69
N PRO A 181 3.08 7.61 -29.89
CA PRO A 181 2.37 6.61 -30.69
C PRO A 181 3.25 5.37 -30.88
N LEU A 182 2.65 4.18 -30.83
CA LEU A 182 3.38 2.93 -31.05
C LEU A 182 4.17 3.04 -32.38
N PRO A 183 5.46 2.67 -32.39
CA PRO A 183 6.23 2.69 -33.63
C PRO A 183 5.51 1.84 -34.68
N PRO A 184 5.34 2.35 -35.92
CA PRO A 184 4.62 1.63 -36.95
C PRO A 184 5.25 0.25 -37.15
N THR A 185 4.44 -0.79 -36.99
CA THR A 185 4.91 -2.19 -37.05
C THR A 185 4.91 -2.72 -38.48
N ASP A 186 4.34 -1.96 -39.42
CA ASP A 186 4.20 -2.32 -40.82
C ASP A 186 5.52 -2.05 -41.57
N PRO A 187 6.18 -3.06 -42.17
CA PRO A 187 7.47 -2.91 -42.83
C PRO A 187 7.46 -1.87 -43.94
N ASP A 188 6.35 -1.75 -44.67
CA ASP A 188 6.20 -0.81 -45.79
C ASP A 188 6.16 0.65 -45.32
N VAL A 189 5.58 0.93 -44.15
CA VAL A 189 5.55 2.25 -43.52
C VAL A 189 6.92 2.62 -42.94
N LEU A 190 7.65 1.64 -42.41
CA LEU A 190 9.02 1.83 -41.91
C LEU A 190 10.00 2.15 -43.04
N LEU A 191 9.91 1.44 -44.17
CA LEU A 191 10.75 1.68 -45.35
C LEU A 191 10.46 3.05 -45.99
N ALA A 192 9.19 3.48 -46.02
CA ALA A 192 8.82 4.80 -46.50
C ALA A 192 9.39 5.93 -45.60
N ALA A 193 9.29 5.79 -44.28
CA ALA A 193 9.82 6.77 -43.33
C ALA A 193 11.37 6.87 -43.36
N LEU A 194 12.07 5.76 -43.58
CA LEU A 194 13.53 5.76 -43.74
C LEU A 194 13.98 6.48 -45.01
N ASN A 195 13.26 6.29 -46.12
CA ASN A 195 13.55 6.98 -47.38
C ASN A 195 13.33 8.51 -47.29
N GLU A 196 12.28 8.98 -46.60
CA GLU A 196 12.07 10.41 -46.36
C GLU A 196 13.15 11.04 -45.47
N THR A 197 13.68 10.28 -44.50
CA THR A 197 14.72 10.77 -43.59
C THR A 197 16.09 10.94 -44.29
N ASP A 198 16.37 10.11 -45.31
CA ASP A 198 17.58 10.20 -46.13
C ASP A 198 17.52 11.32 -47.19
N GLU A 199 16.33 11.70 -47.69
CA GLU A 199 16.18 12.85 -48.59
C GLU A 199 16.32 14.19 -47.87
N VAL A 200 15.85 14.31 -46.62
CA VAL A 200 15.96 15.54 -45.81
C VAL A 200 17.41 15.82 -45.36
N LYS A 201 18.28 14.81 -45.41
CA LYS A 201 19.69 14.90 -44.99
C LYS A 201 20.66 15.23 -46.14
N LYS A 202 20.16 15.31 -47.38
CA LYS A 202 20.89 15.70 -48.60
C LYS A 202 20.68 17.18 -48.92
#